data_AF-A0A0H5NL97-F1
#
_entry.id   AF-A0A0H5NL97-F1
#
_cell.length_a   1.000
_cell.length_b   1.000
_cell.length_c   1.000
_cell.angle_alpha   90.00
_cell.angle_beta   90.00
_cell.angle_gamma   90.00
#
_symmetry.space_group_name_H-M   'P 1'
#
loop_
_entity.id
_entity.type
_entity.pdbx_description
1 polymer ?
#
loop_
_entity_poly.entity_id
_entity_poly.type
_entity_poly.pdbx_seq_one_letter_code
_entity_poly.pdbx_strand_id
1 'polypeptide(L)'
;MTEPNDTFDPPQDTGAPDSVETDPAALNSAEDLDEDRLRSDPLEAGMDPPEHWTAADKYGTTPWEQAHPRPIGDRLTEEEPDIDPDRQAPPADDQRLTDIAADNGEEVGPATSYEESLGVEADVAGGSVADDIRRPEPPE
;
A
#
# COMPACT_ATOMS: atom_id res chain seq x y z
N MET A 1 41.51 6.06 -43.15
CA MET A 1 40.77 6.43 -41.94
C MET A 1 39.84 5.27 -41.60
N THR A 2 40.08 4.57 -40.49
CA THR A 2 39.14 3.62 -39.91
C THR A 2 38.61 4.29 -38.65
N GLU A 3 37.31 4.58 -38.59
CA GLU A 3 36.69 5.12 -37.39
C GLU A 3 36.54 4.00 -36.34
N PRO A 4 36.85 4.27 -35.05
CA PRO A 4 36.60 3.35 -33.95
C PRO A 4 35.32 3.74 -33.17
N ASN A 5 34.68 2.72 -32.59
CA ASN A 5 33.63 2.74 -31.56
C ASN A 5 32.17 2.98 -31.99
N ASP A 6 31.54 1.90 -32.49
CA ASP A 6 30.20 1.54 -32.01
C ASP A 6 30.37 0.69 -30.73
N THR A 7 30.32 1.36 -29.58
CA THR A 7 30.26 0.71 -28.27
C THR A 7 28.85 0.15 -28.08
N PHE A 8 28.63 -1.09 -28.52
CA PHE A 8 27.55 -1.91 -27.96
C PHE A 8 27.99 -2.38 -26.58
N ASP A 9 27.39 -1.82 -25.53
CA ASP A 9 27.54 -2.30 -24.15
C ASP A 9 26.27 -3.11 -23.80
N PRO A 10 26.30 -4.45 -23.81
CA PRO A 10 25.11 -5.28 -23.66
C PRO A 10 24.96 -5.76 -22.21
N PRO A 11 23.73 -5.91 -21.67
CA PRO A 11 23.51 -6.91 -20.64
C PRO A 11 23.31 -8.31 -21.23
N GLN A 12 23.17 -8.48 -22.55
CA GLN A 12 22.86 -9.76 -23.20
C GLN A 12 23.70 -9.98 -24.46
N ASP A 13 24.93 -10.47 -24.30
CA ASP A 13 25.68 -11.08 -25.42
C ASP A 13 25.13 -12.50 -25.63
N THR A 14 24.13 -12.62 -26.50
CA THR A 14 23.54 -13.92 -26.87
C THR A 14 24.34 -14.64 -27.97
N GLY A 15 25.50 -14.12 -28.37
CA GLY A 15 26.31 -14.67 -29.45
C GLY A 15 25.82 -14.29 -30.85
N ALA A 16 26.45 -14.87 -31.87
CA ALA A 16 26.05 -14.67 -33.26
C ALA A 16 24.71 -15.37 -33.53
N PRO A 17 23.80 -14.75 -34.31
CA PRO A 17 22.49 -15.33 -34.56
C PRO A 17 22.63 -16.69 -35.25
N ASP A 18 21.84 -17.66 -34.81
CA ASP A 18 21.85 -18.98 -35.40
C ASP A 18 21.14 -18.99 -36.78
N SER A 19 21.12 -20.17 -37.42
CA SER A 19 20.51 -20.29 -38.74
C SER A 19 19.00 -20.05 -38.76
N VAL A 20 18.31 -20.26 -37.63
CA VAL A 20 16.86 -20.04 -37.50
C VAL A 20 16.58 -18.55 -37.37
N GLU A 21 17.42 -17.82 -36.65
CA GLU A 21 17.30 -16.37 -36.43
C GLU A 21 17.61 -15.53 -37.69
N THR A 22 18.18 -16.16 -38.73
CA THR A 22 18.49 -15.49 -40.01
C THR A 22 17.63 -16.01 -41.18
N ASP A 23 16.90 -17.12 -41.00
CA ASP A 23 16.06 -17.69 -42.06
C ASP A 23 14.76 -16.90 -42.21
N PRO A 24 14.50 -16.26 -43.37
CA PRO A 24 13.28 -15.50 -43.59
C PRO A 24 12.00 -16.35 -43.49
N ALA A 25 12.07 -17.65 -43.78
CA ALA A 25 10.91 -18.54 -43.64
C ALA A 25 10.59 -18.81 -42.16
N ALA A 26 11.63 -18.96 -41.32
CA ALA A 26 11.47 -19.14 -39.89
C ALA A 26 10.96 -17.87 -39.21
N LEU A 27 11.50 -16.70 -39.58
CA LEU A 27 11.04 -15.40 -39.07
C LEU A 27 9.57 -15.12 -39.46
N ASN A 28 9.15 -15.53 -40.67
CA ASN A 28 7.76 -15.39 -41.09
C ASN A 28 6.80 -16.31 -40.32
N SER A 29 7.28 -17.48 -39.90
CA SER A 29 6.49 -18.44 -39.13
C SER A 29 6.19 -17.98 -37.70
N ALA A 30 7.03 -17.09 -37.14
CA ALA A 30 6.80 -16.50 -35.82
C ALA A 30 5.60 -15.53 -35.83
N GLU A 31 5.52 -14.66 -36.83
CA GLU A 31 4.40 -13.71 -37.02
C GLU A 31 3.06 -14.42 -37.22
N ASP A 32 3.07 -15.63 -37.79
CA ASP A 32 1.86 -16.45 -37.94
C ASP A 32 1.28 -16.94 -36.59
N LEU A 33 2.07 -16.88 -35.50
CA LEU A 33 1.65 -17.21 -34.14
C LEU A 33 1.15 -16.01 -33.34
N ASP A 34 1.12 -14.81 -33.92
CA ASP A 34 0.59 -13.63 -33.25
C ASP A 34 -0.94 -13.70 -33.08
N GLU A 35 -1.43 -13.01 -32.06
CA GLU A 35 -2.82 -13.00 -31.60
C GLU A 35 -3.81 -12.57 -32.71
N ASP A 36 -3.44 -11.53 -33.48
CA ASP A 36 -4.20 -11.03 -34.63
C ASP A 36 -4.39 -12.08 -35.72
N ARG A 37 -3.39 -12.96 -35.87
CA ARG A 37 -3.32 -13.98 -36.93
C ARG A 37 -4.02 -15.27 -36.51
N LEU A 38 -3.80 -15.67 -35.27
CA LEU A 38 -4.49 -16.78 -34.62
C LEU A 38 -5.96 -16.46 -34.30
N ARG A 39 -6.36 -15.17 -34.39
CA ARG A 39 -7.68 -14.67 -34.01
C ARG A 39 -8.07 -15.11 -32.60
N SER A 40 -7.08 -15.17 -31.73
CA SER A 40 -7.21 -15.59 -30.35
C SER A 40 -6.69 -14.45 -29.50
N ASP A 41 -7.59 -13.69 -28.90
CA ASP A 41 -7.23 -12.68 -27.91
C ASP A 41 -7.06 -13.39 -26.55
N PRO A 42 -5.86 -13.39 -25.93
CA PRO A 42 -5.66 -13.98 -24.61
C PRO A 42 -6.58 -13.38 -23.53
N LEU A 43 -7.05 -12.15 -23.73
CA LEU A 43 -7.97 -11.46 -22.82
C LEU A 43 -9.42 -11.92 -22.97
N GLU A 44 -9.81 -12.50 -24.11
CA GLU A 44 -11.16 -13.04 -24.35
C GLU A 44 -11.53 -14.08 -23.29
N ALA A 45 -10.59 -14.96 -22.93
CA ALA A 45 -10.80 -15.99 -21.91
C ALA A 45 -11.04 -15.44 -20.49
N GLY A 46 -10.64 -14.19 -20.23
CA GLY A 46 -10.83 -13.51 -18.94
C GLY A 46 -12.03 -12.58 -18.89
N MET A 47 -12.71 -12.33 -20.02
CA MET A 47 -13.85 -11.41 -20.09
C MET A 47 -15.13 -12.03 -19.51
N ASP A 48 -15.34 -13.32 -19.74
CA ASP A 48 -16.48 -14.03 -19.17
C ASP A 48 -16.14 -14.54 -17.77
N PRO A 49 -16.93 -14.17 -16.74
CA PRO A 49 -16.78 -14.77 -15.44
C PRO A 49 -17.05 -16.29 -15.54
N PRO A 50 -16.45 -17.10 -14.65
CA PRO A 50 -16.64 -18.55 -14.67
C PRO A 50 -18.11 -18.95 -14.66
N GLU A 51 -18.43 -20.09 -15.29
CA GLU A 51 -19.75 -20.71 -15.14
C GLU A 51 -20.08 -20.84 -13.64
N HIS A 52 -21.30 -20.48 -13.26
CA HIS A 52 -21.77 -20.45 -11.86
C HIS A 52 -21.12 -19.39 -10.95
N TRP A 53 -20.44 -18.39 -11.51
CA TRP A 53 -20.13 -17.20 -10.72
C TRP A 53 -21.43 -16.63 -10.14
N THR A 54 -21.48 -16.61 -8.82
CA THR A 54 -22.56 -15.98 -8.07
C THR A 54 -21.93 -14.83 -7.32
N ALA A 55 -22.49 -13.63 -7.48
CA ALA A 55 -22.08 -12.49 -6.67
C ALA A 55 -22.16 -12.87 -5.20
N ALA A 56 -21.18 -12.45 -4.39
CA ALA A 56 -21.26 -12.65 -2.95
C ALA A 56 -22.37 -11.74 -2.41
N ASP A 57 -23.57 -12.31 -2.20
CA ASP A 57 -24.70 -11.61 -1.58
C ASP A 57 -24.46 -11.48 -0.07
N LYS A 58 -23.63 -10.51 0.33
CA LYS A 58 -23.48 -10.07 1.72
C LYS A 58 -24.57 -9.04 2.09
N TYR A 59 -24.54 -8.55 3.32
CA TYR A 59 -25.48 -7.54 3.81
C TYR A 59 -25.44 -6.25 2.97
N GLY A 60 -26.61 -5.68 2.66
CA GLY A 60 -26.74 -4.43 1.90
C GLY A 60 -27.42 -4.60 0.55
N THR A 61 -27.88 -5.80 0.22
CA THR A 61 -28.57 -6.12 -1.04
C THR A 61 -30.04 -5.72 -1.01
N THR A 62 -30.65 -5.62 0.18
CA THR A 62 -32.06 -5.21 0.31
C THR A 62 -32.21 -3.74 0.71
N PRO A 63 -33.31 -3.06 0.33
CA PRO A 63 -33.56 -1.67 0.76
C PRO A 63 -33.60 -1.49 2.28
N TRP A 64 -34.02 -2.51 3.01
CA TRP A 64 -34.04 -2.48 4.47
C TRP A 64 -32.61 -2.47 5.04
N GLU A 65 -31.74 -3.33 4.54
CA GLU A 65 -30.33 -3.40 4.97
C GLU A 65 -29.56 -2.13 4.61
N GLN A 66 -29.84 -1.52 3.46
CA GLN A 66 -29.24 -0.24 3.07
C GLN A 66 -29.64 0.90 4.02
N ALA A 67 -30.88 0.88 4.54
CA ALA A 67 -31.36 1.86 5.50
C ALA A 67 -30.88 1.61 6.94
N HIS A 68 -30.43 0.39 7.24
CA HIS A 68 -30.00 -0.03 8.57
C HIS A 68 -28.55 -0.54 8.51
N PRO A 69 -27.55 0.32 8.74
CA PRO A 69 -26.15 -0.11 8.73
C PRO A 69 -25.89 -1.25 9.73
N ARG A 70 -25.04 -2.21 9.35
CA ARG A 70 -24.61 -3.24 10.30
C ARG A 70 -23.83 -2.63 11.47
N PRO A 71 -23.95 -3.21 12.67
CA PRO A 71 -23.04 -2.92 13.77
C PRO A 71 -21.58 -3.00 13.33
N ILE A 72 -20.74 -2.09 13.83
CA ILE A 72 -19.32 -2.06 13.44
C ILE A 72 -18.55 -3.30 13.92
N GLY A 73 -18.95 -3.90 15.05
CA GLY A 73 -18.36 -5.14 15.55
C GLY A 73 -18.50 -6.29 14.56
N ASP A 74 -19.68 -6.47 13.99
CA ASP A 74 -19.94 -7.53 13.00
C ASP A 74 -19.08 -7.35 11.74
N ARG A 75 -18.84 -6.10 11.32
CA ARG A 75 -17.95 -5.79 10.20
C ARG A 75 -16.49 -6.11 10.50
N LEU A 76 -16.01 -5.71 11.67
CA LEU A 76 -14.63 -5.97 12.11
C LEU A 76 -14.35 -7.47 12.27
N THR A 77 -15.33 -8.26 12.69
CA THR A 77 -15.15 -9.73 12.80
C THR A 77 -15.06 -10.45 11.45
N GLU A 78 -15.51 -9.82 10.36
CA GLU A 78 -15.34 -10.37 9.01
C GLU A 78 -13.97 -10.03 8.40
N GLU A 79 -13.25 -9.05 8.95
CA GLU A 79 -11.95 -8.60 8.46
C GLU A 79 -10.82 -9.50 8.98
N GLU A 80 -9.87 -9.82 8.09
CA GLU A 80 -8.61 -10.46 8.47
C GLU A 80 -7.58 -9.35 8.77
N PRO A 81 -6.86 -9.39 9.91
CA PRO A 81 -5.81 -8.44 10.18
C PRO A 81 -4.68 -8.54 9.15
N ASP A 82 -4.33 -7.43 8.50
CA ASP A 82 -3.19 -7.35 7.56
C ASP A 82 -1.83 -7.67 8.22
N ILE A 83 -1.80 -7.59 9.54
CA ILE A 83 -0.62 -7.82 10.37
C ILE A 83 -0.88 -9.09 11.18
N ASP A 84 0.01 -10.06 11.03
CA ASP A 84 0.01 -11.27 11.83
C ASP A 84 0.15 -10.87 13.32
N PRO A 85 -0.90 -11.08 14.15
CA PRO A 85 -0.87 -10.69 15.56
C PRO A 85 0.17 -11.48 16.36
N ASP A 86 0.60 -12.63 15.86
CA ASP A 86 1.60 -13.51 16.47
C ASP A 86 3.00 -13.28 15.90
N ARG A 87 3.13 -12.46 14.83
CA ARG A 87 4.44 -12.06 14.31
C ARG A 87 5.11 -11.15 15.34
N GLN A 88 6.17 -11.68 15.95
CA GLN A 88 7.09 -10.85 16.73
C GLN A 88 7.61 -9.72 15.84
N ALA A 89 7.43 -8.48 16.29
CA ALA A 89 8.05 -7.34 15.67
C ALA A 89 9.56 -7.62 15.56
N PRO A 90 10.19 -7.34 14.40
CA PRO A 90 11.65 -7.33 14.36
C PRO A 90 12.15 -6.40 15.46
N PRO A 91 13.32 -6.68 16.07
CA PRO A 91 13.90 -5.78 17.05
C PRO A 91 13.91 -4.37 16.44
N ALA A 92 13.37 -3.40 17.18
CA ALA A 92 13.39 -2.02 16.75
C ALA A 92 14.84 -1.67 16.40
N ASP A 93 15.11 -1.40 15.13
CA ASP A 93 16.34 -0.76 14.76
C ASP A 93 16.17 0.69 15.19
N ASP A 94 16.76 1.04 16.32
CA ASP A 94 16.73 2.37 16.95
C ASP A 94 17.08 3.47 15.93
N GLN A 95 17.80 3.13 14.85
CA GLN A 95 18.17 4.02 13.76
C GLN A 95 16.99 4.43 12.86
N ARG A 96 15.92 3.64 12.77
CA ARG A 96 14.75 4.00 11.93
C ARG A 96 13.84 5.04 12.57
N LEU A 97 13.84 5.13 13.90
CA LEU A 97 13.13 6.19 14.63
C LEU A 97 13.85 7.54 14.52
N THR A 98 15.17 7.54 14.42
CA THR A 98 15.94 8.79 14.26
C THR A 98 15.70 9.45 12.90
N ASP A 99 15.42 8.68 11.85
CA ASP A 99 15.17 9.24 10.51
C ASP A 99 13.81 9.96 10.39
N ILE A 100 12.77 9.47 11.09
CA ILE A 100 11.45 10.13 11.11
C ILE A 100 11.48 11.41 11.95
N ALA A 101 12.23 11.38 13.07
CA ALA A 101 12.42 12.55 13.93
C ALA A 101 13.33 13.62 13.29
N ALA A 102 14.29 13.21 12.46
CA ALA A 102 15.22 14.13 11.80
C ALA A 102 14.56 14.99 10.70
N ASP A 103 13.51 14.48 10.02
CA ASP A 103 12.81 15.25 8.97
C ASP A 103 11.81 16.27 9.53
N ASN A 104 11.40 16.14 10.80
CA ASN A 104 10.40 17.03 11.39
C ASN A 104 10.98 18.08 12.36
N GLY A 105 12.27 18.08 12.67
CA GLY A 105 12.91 19.14 13.48
C GLY A 105 12.24 19.49 14.82
N GLU A 106 11.25 18.70 15.26
CA GLU A 106 10.42 18.95 16.42
C GLU A 106 11.01 18.13 17.55
N GLU A 107 11.88 18.77 18.32
CA GLU A 107 12.19 18.33 19.67
C GLU A 107 10.84 18.19 20.39
N VAL A 108 10.44 16.95 20.70
CA VAL A 108 9.19 16.69 21.42
C VAL A 108 9.36 17.30 22.81
N GLY A 109 8.95 18.56 22.92
CA GLY A 109 8.92 19.31 24.18
C GLY A 109 8.06 18.57 25.21
N PRO A 110 8.11 18.98 26.49
CA PRO A 110 7.23 18.40 27.50
C PRO A 110 5.80 18.45 26.97
N ALA A 111 5.08 17.33 27.06
CA ALA A 111 3.76 17.17 26.48
C ALA A 111 2.79 18.24 26.99
N THR A 112 2.72 19.35 26.27
CA THR A 112 1.66 20.32 26.31
C THR A 112 0.36 19.55 26.14
N SER A 113 -0.62 19.79 27.02
CA SER A 113 -1.92 19.11 26.90
C SER A 113 -2.56 19.42 25.55
N TYR A 114 -3.39 18.52 25.03
CA TYR A 114 -4.07 18.72 23.73
C TYR A 114 -4.84 20.06 23.68
N GLU A 115 -5.41 20.44 24.81
CA GLU A 115 -6.16 21.68 24.98
C GLU A 115 -5.26 22.91 24.98
N GLU A 116 -4.07 22.82 25.56
CA GLU A 116 -3.05 23.87 25.54
C GLU A 116 -2.43 24.03 24.14
N SER A 117 -2.27 22.92 23.41
CA SER A 117 -1.85 22.95 22.01
C SER A 117 -2.87 23.64 21.10
N LEU A 118 -4.15 23.66 21.48
CA LEU A 118 -5.23 24.25 20.70
C LEU A 118 -5.68 25.63 21.21
N GLY A 119 -5.16 26.09 22.36
CA GLY A 119 -5.57 27.34 22.99
C GLY A 119 -7.02 27.33 23.48
N VAL A 120 -7.55 26.16 23.85
CA VAL A 120 -8.94 25.96 24.31
C VAL A 120 -9.03 25.64 25.80
N GLU A 121 -8.00 25.95 26.57
CA GLU A 121 -7.92 25.66 28.00
C GLU A 121 -9.06 26.35 28.78
N ALA A 122 -9.53 27.50 28.30
CA ALA A 122 -10.64 28.24 28.90
C ALA A 122 -11.99 27.48 28.81
N ASP A 123 -12.14 26.55 27.87
CA ASP A 123 -13.34 25.73 27.69
C ASP A 123 -13.34 24.49 28.60
N VAL A 124 -12.19 24.17 29.21
CA VAL A 124 -12.07 23.09 30.20
C VAL A 124 -12.28 23.62 31.61
N ALA A 125 -13.04 22.87 32.41
CA ALA A 125 -13.26 23.20 33.81
C ALA A 125 -11.93 23.38 34.56
N GLY A 126 -11.67 24.62 34.97
CA GLY A 126 -10.45 25.03 35.68
C GLY A 126 -9.26 25.39 34.80
N GLY A 127 -9.31 25.24 33.47
CA GLY A 127 -8.15 25.52 32.60
C GLY A 127 -7.73 27.00 32.54
N SER A 128 -8.56 27.93 33.05
CA SER A 128 -8.19 29.32 33.29
C SER A 128 -7.38 29.58 34.57
N VAL A 129 -7.17 28.56 35.41
CA VAL A 129 -6.44 28.66 36.68
C VAL A 129 -5.06 28.01 36.55
N ALA A 130 -4.03 28.70 37.06
CA ALA A 130 -2.63 28.22 37.08
C ALA A 130 -2.51 26.86 37.80
N ASP A 131 -1.63 25.96 37.30
CA ASP A 131 -1.53 24.57 37.80
C ASP A 131 -1.13 24.50 39.28
N ASP A 132 -0.33 25.45 39.75
CA ASP A 132 0.08 25.56 41.16
C ASP A 132 -1.10 25.78 42.13
N ILE A 133 -2.22 26.32 41.63
CA ILE A 133 -3.46 26.46 42.41
C ILE A 133 -4.31 25.19 42.32
N ARG A 134 -4.19 24.42 41.23
CA ARG A 134 -4.92 23.16 41.00
C ARG A 134 -4.32 22.00 41.81
N ARG A 135 -3.00 21.94 41.93
CA ARG A 135 -2.29 20.89 42.69
C ARG A 135 -1.66 21.50 43.94
N PRO A 136 -2.35 21.44 45.10
CA PRO A 136 -1.72 21.83 46.35
C PRO A 136 -0.52 20.93 46.63
N GLU A 137 0.50 21.50 47.28
CA GLU A 137 1.67 20.76 47.73
C GLU A 137 1.25 19.58 48.63
N PRO A 138 1.81 18.38 48.46
CA PRO A 138 1.50 17.25 49.32
C PRO A 138 1.87 17.58 50.78
N PRO A 139 1.10 17.11 51.77
CA PRO A 139 1.41 17.35 53.18
C PRO A 139 2.73 16.67 53.58
N GLU A 140 3.54 17.33 54.42
CA GLU A 140 4.75 16.77 55.04
C GLU A 140 4.45 15.59 56.00
#